data_AF-A0A5N7B4L4-F1
#
_entry.id   AF-A0A5N7B4L4-F1
#
_cell.length_a   1.000
_cell.length_b   1.000
_cell.length_c   1.000
_cell.angle_alpha   90.00
_cell.angle_beta   90.00
_cell.angle_gamma   90.00
#
_symmetry.space_group_name_H-M   'P 1'
#
loop_
_entity.id
_entity.type
_entity.pdbx_description
1 polymer ?
#
loop_
_entity_poly.entity_id
_entity_poly.type
_entity_poly.pdbx_seq_one_letter_code
_entity_poly.pdbx_strand_id
1 'polypeptide(L)'
;MAAAQFRRAFRYPDDSGDEKHEREELDEEEQEVVIERLRAQNEKRDAEYTVIFAVIPLLSASVFIPTVFRRGSGLEERSLSFLGILSLIATAYIMKYVPFQRPDSKGKGPMRNSGILTHLRKVLLPVNAAICGLLLLVWLLSPVELPRDTYIVPGAMLAIIMLARKMMVSVDLKYLENLRYGYKGV
;
A
#
# COMPACT_ATOMS: atom_id res chain seq x y z
N MET A 1 26.87 42.76 53.60
CA MET A 1 27.07 42.20 52.26
C MET A 1 26.35 40.86 52.22
N ALA A 2 25.20 40.79 51.56
CA ALA A 2 24.36 39.60 51.53
C ALA A 2 24.82 38.67 50.40
N ALA A 3 25.34 37.49 50.75
CA ALA A 3 25.66 36.44 49.79
C ALA A 3 24.35 35.76 49.38
N ALA A 4 23.87 36.05 48.16
CA ALA A 4 22.73 35.36 47.57
C ALA A 4 23.18 33.98 47.07
N GLN A 5 22.91 32.94 47.86
CA GLN A 5 22.78 31.56 47.38
C GLN A 5 21.41 31.39 46.74
N PHE A 6 21.31 30.96 45.47
CA PHE A 6 20.17 30.28 44.81
C PHE A 6 20.52 30.12 43.31
N ARG A 7 20.33 29.01 42.57
CA ARG A 7 19.72 27.69 42.75
C ARG A 7 20.51 26.68 41.92
N ARG A 8 20.81 25.51 42.48
CA ARG A 8 21.31 24.35 41.75
C ARG A 8 20.09 23.59 41.21
N ALA A 9 19.89 23.57 39.90
CA ALA A 9 18.99 22.62 39.24
C ALA A 9 19.25 22.55 37.72
N PHE A 10 20.26 21.77 37.33
CA PHE A 10 20.13 20.86 36.20
C PHE A 10 20.73 19.55 36.67
N ARG A 11 19.85 18.67 37.13
CA ARG A 11 20.19 17.31 37.54
C ARG A 11 19.72 16.43 36.40
N TYR A 12 20.65 16.12 35.49
CA TYR A 12 20.50 14.95 34.64
C TYR A 12 20.66 13.72 35.52
N PRO A 13 19.85 12.67 35.34
CA PRO A 13 20.07 11.42 36.03
C PRO A 13 21.36 10.80 35.49
N ASP A 14 22.44 10.90 36.28
CA ASP A 14 23.67 10.13 36.06
C ASP A 14 23.34 8.63 36.15
N ASP A 15 23.54 7.95 35.03
CA ASP A 15 24.64 6.98 34.87
C ASP A 15 24.93 6.07 36.08
N SER A 16 23.94 5.26 36.45
CA SER A 16 24.19 4.11 37.32
C SER A 16 23.68 2.82 36.68
N GLY A 17 24.54 2.25 35.83
CA GLY A 17 24.68 0.81 35.65
C GLY A 17 23.62 0.12 34.80
N ASP A 18 23.77 0.21 33.48
CA ASP A 18 24.02 -0.96 32.62
C ASP A 18 24.06 -0.49 31.16
N GLU A 19 25.16 -0.81 30.49
CA GLU A 19 25.41 -0.50 29.09
C GLU A 19 24.23 -0.88 28.19
N LYS A 20 23.60 0.11 27.53
CA LYS A 20 23.44 0.17 26.06
C LYS A 20 22.54 1.34 25.63
N HIS A 21 23.15 2.21 24.83
CA HIS A 21 22.56 3.28 24.02
C HIS A 21 22.20 4.59 24.75
N GLU A 22 23.23 5.41 25.01
CA GLU A 22 23.10 6.86 24.84
C GLU A 22 22.45 7.10 23.47
N ARG A 23 21.24 7.66 23.46
CA ARG A 23 20.62 8.11 22.21
C ARG A 23 21.29 9.42 21.84
N GLU A 24 22.09 9.38 20.78
CA GLU A 24 22.60 10.56 20.09
C GLU A 24 21.37 11.38 19.64
N GLU A 25 21.07 12.45 20.37
CA GLU A 25 19.97 13.37 20.05
C GLU A 25 20.34 14.11 18.76
N LEU A 26 19.82 13.66 17.62
CA LEU A 26 20.00 14.35 16.34
C LEU A 26 19.45 15.79 16.43
N ASP A 27 20.24 16.75 15.94
CA ASP A 27 19.79 18.14 15.79
C ASP A 27 18.57 18.23 14.85
N GLU A 28 17.71 19.23 15.04
CA GLU A 28 16.45 19.36 14.29
C GLU A 28 16.70 19.45 12.77
N GLU A 29 17.81 20.09 12.37
CA GLU A 29 18.24 20.19 10.98
C GLU A 29 18.67 18.82 10.42
N GLU A 30 19.44 18.05 11.18
CA GLU A 30 19.85 16.69 10.77
C GLU A 30 18.66 15.74 10.70
N GLN A 31 17.70 15.86 11.62
CA GLN A 31 16.46 15.08 11.59
C GLN A 31 15.63 15.37 10.33
N GLU A 32 15.55 16.63 9.88
CA GLU A 32 14.85 17.01 8.65
C GLU A 32 15.52 16.39 7.41
N VAL A 33 16.86 16.46 7.33
CA VAL A 33 17.64 15.85 6.25
C VAL A 33 17.44 14.33 6.22
N VAL A 34 17.43 13.66 7.39
CA VAL A 34 17.21 12.22 7.49
C VAL A 34 15.78 11.85 7.07
N ILE A 35 14.76 12.58 7.53
CA ILE A 35 13.36 12.33 7.15
C ILE A 35 13.16 12.52 5.64
N GLU A 36 13.73 13.57 5.04
CA GLU A 36 13.65 13.83 3.61
C GLU A 36 14.34 12.72 2.81
N ARG A 37 15.54 12.32 3.21
CA ARG A 37 16.27 11.21 2.60
C ARG A 37 15.50 9.90 2.67
N LEU A 38 14.91 9.60 3.84
CA LEU A 38 14.07 8.41 4.03
C LEU A 38 12.83 8.47 3.14
N ARG A 39 12.19 9.63 3.01
CA ARG A 39 11.03 9.82 2.11
C ARG A 39 11.41 9.54 0.66
N ALA A 40 12.49 10.14 0.18
CA ALA A 40 12.96 9.96 -1.20
C ALA A 40 13.32 8.49 -1.50
N GLN A 41 13.98 7.82 -0.55
CA GLN A 41 14.30 6.39 -0.66
C GLN A 41 13.04 5.52 -0.68
N ASN A 42 12.05 5.84 0.16
CA ASN A 42 10.80 5.08 0.23
C ASN A 42 9.96 5.27 -1.04
N GLU A 43 9.90 6.48 -1.59
CA GLU A 43 9.24 6.76 -2.87
C GLU A 43 9.87 6.01 -4.05
N LYS A 44 11.20 5.96 -4.10
CA LYS A 44 11.91 5.17 -5.12
C LYS A 44 11.55 3.69 -5.03
N ARG A 45 11.61 3.12 -3.82
CA ARG A 45 11.27 1.71 -3.58
C ARG A 45 9.81 1.41 -3.89
N ASP A 46 8.89 2.28 -3.51
CA ASP A 46 7.47 2.11 -3.81
C ASP A 46 7.22 2.09 -5.32
N ALA A 47 7.92 2.92 -6.10
CA ALA A 47 7.83 2.89 -7.56
C ALA A 47 8.28 1.54 -8.15
N GLU A 48 9.39 0.99 -7.64
CA GLU A 48 9.91 -0.32 -8.06
C GLU A 48 8.93 -1.45 -7.71
N TYR A 49 8.47 -1.51 -6.45
CA TYR A 49 7.53 -2.54 -6.02
C TYR A 49 6.20 -2.48 -6.75
N THR A 50 5.73 -1.27 -7.07
CA THR A 50 4.49 -1.09 -7.83
C THR A 50 4.53 -1.81 -9.18
N VAL A 51 5.67 -1.76 -9.87
CA VAL A 51 5.86 -2.49 -11.13
C VAL A 51 5.88 -4.00 -10.88
N ILE A 52 6.65 -4.46 -9.90
CA ILE A 52 6.80 -5.89 -9.58
C ILE A 52 5.44 -6.53 -9.25
N PHE A 53 4.69 -5.91 -8.34
CA PHE A 53 3.38 -6.42 -7.93
C PHE A 53 2.32 -6.30 -9.03
N ALA A 54 2.45 -5.36 -9.98
CA ALA A 54 1.55 -5.29 -11.13
C ALA A 54 1.78 -6.40 -12.17
N VAL A 55 2.99 -6.95 -12.26
CA VAL A 55 3.30 -8.07 -13.17
C VAL A 55 2.63 -9.37 -12.71
N ILE A 56 2.47 -9.57 -11.40
CA ILE A 56 1.91 -10.82 -10.85
C ILE A 56 0.47 -11.09 -11.34
N PRO A 57 -0.50 -10.14 -11.26
CA PRO A 57 -1.82 -10.33 -11.85
C PRO A 57 -1.79 -10.51 -13.38
N LEU A 58 -0.86 -9.87 -14.10
CA LEU A 58 -0.73 -10.03 -15.55
C LEU A 58 -0.28 -11.44 -15.93
N LEU A 59 0.69 -12.01 -15.20
CA LEU A 59 1.10 -13.40 -15.37
C LEU A 59 -0.04 -14.35 -15.03
N SER A 60 -0.83 -14.04 -14.00
CA SER A 60 -2.02 -14.83 -13.69
C SER A 60 -3.07 -14.79 -14.80
N ALA A 61 -3.19 -13.67 -15.53
CA ALA A 61 -4.17 -13.54 -16.60
C ALA A 61 -3.86 -14.46 -17.78
N SER A 62 -2.58 -14.81 -18.01
CA SER A 62 -2.22 -15.71 -19.12
C SER A 62 -2.78 -17.12 -18.96
N VAL A 63 -3.09 -17.56 -17.74
CA VAL A 63 -3.69 -18.87 -17.46
C VAL A 63 -5.11 -18.98 -18.03
N PHE A 64 -5.83 -17.87 -18.17
CA PHE A 64 -7.20 -17.83 -18.69
C PHE A 64 -7.27 -17.73 -20.22
N ILE A 65 -6.17 -17.37 -20.88
CA ILE A 65 -6.11 -17.19 -22.33
C ILE A 65 -6.51 -18.46 -23.09
N PRO A 66 -5.99 -19.67 -22.78
CA PRO A 66 -6.35 -20.88 -23.50
C PRO A 66 -7.86 -21.20 -23.44
N THR A 67 -8.51 -20.93 -22.32
CA THR A 67 -9.94 -21.19 -22.10
C THR A 67 -10.84 -20.32 -22.98
N VAL A 68 -10.41 -19.08 -23.26
CA VAL A 68 -11.08 -18.15 -24.16
C VAL A 68 -11.06 -18.62 -25.61
N PHE A 69 -9.93 -19.18 -26.06
CA PHE A 69 -9.72 -19.59 -27.45
C PHE A 69 -10.11 -21.04 -27.75
N ARG A 70 -10.43 -21.85 -26.73
CA ARG A 70 -10.80 -23.26 -26.91
C ARG A 70 -12.14 -23.39 -27.65
N ARG A 71 -12.14 -24.06 -28.80
CA ARG A 71 -13.29 -24.08 -29.73
C ARG A 71 -14.54 -24.81 -29.20
N GLY A 72 -14.41 -25.59 -28.12
CA GLY A 72 -15.50 -26.33 -27.48
C GLY A 72 -15.95 -25.83 -26.10
N SER A 73 -15.44 -24.69 -25.60
CA SER A 73 -15.92 -24.11 -24.34
C SER A 73 -17.31 -23.48 -24.50
N GLY A 74 -18.16 -23.65 -23.49
CA GLY A 74 -19.47 -23.02 -23.44
C GLY A 74 -19.38 -21.50 -23.43
N LEU A 75 -20.44 -20.80 -23.86
CA LEU A 75 -20.48 -19.33 -23.81
C LEU A 75 -20.27 -18.78 -22.40
N GLU A 76 -20.74 -19.52 -21.39
CA GLU A 76 -20.57 -19.19 -19.96
C GLU A 76 -19.11 -19.29 -19.50
N GLU A 77 -18.41 -20.37 -19.85
CA GLU A 77 -17.00 -20.54 -19.49
C GLU A 77 -16.11 -19.46 -20.14
N ARG A 78 -16.44 -19.09 -21.38
CA ARG A 78 -15.76 -18.01 -22.09
C ARG A 78 -16.00 -16.67 -21.42
N SER A 79 -17.25 -16.34 -21.10
CA SER A 79 -17.59 -15.06 -20.47
C SER A 79 -16.97 -14.93 -19.08
N LEU A 80 -16.97 -15.99 -18.28
CA LEU A 80 -16.29 -16.04 -16.98
C LEU A 80 -14.77 -15.90 -17.11
N SER A 81 -14.16 -16.53 -18.11
CA SER A 81 -12.73 -16.37 -18.40
C SER A 81 -12.39 -14.94 -18.83
N PHE A 82 -13.22 -14.32 -19.67
CA PHE A 82 -13.07 -12.90 -20.02
C PHE A 82 -13.21 -11.97 -18.82
N LEU A 83 -14.19 -12.22 -17.94
CA LEU A 83 -14.37 -11.49 -16.69
C LEU A 83 -13.15 -11.64 -15.77
N GLY A 84 -12.57 -12.84 -15.67
CA GLY A 84 -11.35 -13.11 -14.92
C GLY A 84 -10.14 -12.34 -15.46
N ILE A 85 -9.93 -12.35 -16.78
CA ILE A 85 -8.87 -11.57 -17.45
C ILE A 85 -9.06 -10.07 -17.22
N LEU A 86 -10.27 -9.56 -17.43
CA LEU A 86 -10.59 -8.15 -17.23
C LEU A 86 -10.35 -7.73 -15.79
N SER A 87 -10.71 -8.59 -14.83
CA SER A 87 -10.50 -8.35 -13.41
C SER A 87 -9.01 -8.34 -13.03
N LEU A 88 -8.21 -9.25 -13.57
CA LEU A 88 -6.76 -9.28 -13.32
C LEU A 88 -6.04 -8.09 -13.94
N ILE A 89 -6.43 -7.68 -15.16
CA ILE A 89 -5.93 -6.46 -15.80
C ILE A 89 -6.33 -5.22 -14.98
N ALA A 90 -7.58 -5.14 -14.52
CA ALA A 90 -8.03 -4.06 -13.64
C ALA A 90 -7.24 -4.04 -12.33
N THR A 91 -6.93 -5.20 -11.76
CA THR A 91 -6.11 -5.34 -10.54
C THR A 91 -4.68 -4.83 -10.76
N ALA A 92 -4.04 -5.20 -11.87
CA ALA A 92 -2.72 -4.69 -12.26
C ALA A 92 -2.75 -3.17 -12.49
N TYR A 93 -3.81 -2.67 -13.14
CA TYR A 93 -4.01 -1.23 -13.35
C TYR A 93 -4.17 -0.48 -12.02
N ILE A 94 -4.94 -1.03 -11.07
CA ILE A 94 -5.11 -0.46 -9.73
C ILE A 94 -3.78 -0.38 -9.01
N MET A 95 -2.94 -1.42 -9.09
CA MET A 95 -1.61 -1.39 -8.48
C MET A 95 -0.74 -0.30 -9.12
N LYS A 96 -0.70 -0.23 -10.46
CA LYS A 96 0.21 0.65 -11.20
C LYS A 96 -0.16 2.14 -11.19
N TYR A 97 -1.44 2.47 -11.35
CA TYR A 97 -1.88 3.83 -11.64
C TYR A 97 -2.68 4.49 -10.53
N VAL A 98 -3.16 3.73 -9.53
CA VAL A 98 -3.83 4.36 -8.39
C VAL A 98 -2.75 4.75 -7.38
N PRO A 99 -2.50 6.06 -7.18
CA PRO A 99 -1.50 6.50 -6.24
C PRO A 99 -1.85 6.00 -4.84
N PHE A 100 -0.83 5.60 -4.09
CA PHE A 100 -0.95 5.40 -2.65
C PHE A 100 -1.36 6.75 -2.06
N GLN A 101 -2.59 6.86 -1.56
CA GLN A 101 -2.98 8.04 -0.82
C GLN A 101 -2.24 8.01 0.52
N ARG A 102 -1.02 8.54 0.53
CA ARG A 102 -0.40 8.98 1.77
C ARG A 102 -1.21 10.20 2.24
N PRO A 103 -1.79 10.19 3.44
CA PRO A 103 -2.48 11.35 3.98
C PRO A 103 -1.44 12.45 4.18
N ASP A 104 -1.33 13.33 3.18
CA ASP A 104 -0.41 14.45 3.17
C ASP A 104 -0.75 15.39 4.34
N SER A 105 0.17 15.53 5.31
CA SER A 105 -0.02 16.37 6.50
C SER A 105 0.03 17.86 6.18
N LYS A 106 0.48 18.25 4.97
CA LYS A 106 0.78 19.65 4.68
C LYS A 106 0.39 20.10 3.27
N GLY A 107 -0.86 19.84 2.88
CA GLY A 107 -1.71 20.74 2.07
C GLY A 107 -1.13 21.44 0.82
N LYS A 108 -0.05 20.95 0.22
CA LYS A 108 0.61 21.54 -0.95
C LYS A 108 1.07 20.47 -1.93
N GLY A 109 0.22 19.46 -2.15
CA GLY A 109 0.35 18.58 -3.31
C GLY A 109 -0.07 19.31 -4.60
N PRO A 110 0.66 19.16 -5.72
CA PRO A 110 0.31 19.79 -6.98
C PRO A 110 -1.08 19.31 -7.42
N MET A 111 -2.02 20.24 -7.48
CA MET A 111 -3.42 20.04 -7.84
C MET A 111 -3.55 19.84 -9.35
N ARG A 112 -2.91 18.80 -9.90
CA ARG A 112 -2.94 18.51 -11.34
C ARG A 112 -3.54 17.13 -11.58
N ASN A 113 -4.85 17.15 -11.83
CA ASN A 113 -5.70 16.07 -12.35
C ASN A 113 -6.23 15.01 -11.35
N SER A 114 -6.55 15.40 -10.11
CA SER A 114 -7.15 14.52 -9.10
C SER A 114 -8.58 14.09 -9.43
N GLY A 115 -9.38 14.90 -10.13
CA GLY A 115 -10.80 14.61 -10.39
C GLY A 115 -11.01 13.29 -11.15
N ILE A 116 -10.46 13.15 -12.35
CA ILE A 116 -10.69 11.96 -13.19
C ILE A 116 -10.15 10.70 -12.50
N LEU A 117 -8.96 10.77 -11.92
CA LEU A 117 -8.33 9.62 -11.28
C LEU A 117 -9.06 9.18 -10.00
N THR A 118 -9.61 10.13 -9.23
CA THR A 118 -10.40 9.81 -8.04
C THR A 118 -11.76 9.21 -8.41
N HIS A 119 -12.41 9.72 -9.46
CA HIS A 119 -13.63 9.12 -10.00
C HIS A 119 -13.38 7.71 -10.55
N LEU A 120 -12.32 7.53 -11.34
CA LEU A 120 -11.91 6.21 -11.84
C LEU A 120 -11.65 5.24 -10.69
N ARG A 121 -10.89 5.65 -9.65
CA ARG A 121 -10.67 4.81 -8.47
C ARG A 121 -11.99 4.43 -7.78
N LYS A 122 -12.88 5.41 -7.60
CA LYS A 122 -14.15 5.23 -6.89
C LYS A 122 -15.07 4.23 -7.58
N VAL A 123 -14.98 4.11 -8.90
CA VAL A 123 -15.79 3.18 -9.69
C VAL A 123 -15.05 1.86 -9.95
N LEU A 124 -13.78 1.92 -10.33
CA LEU A 124 -13.01 0.75 -10.78
C LEU A 124 -12.79 -0.27 -9.66
N LEU A 125 -12.49 0.17 -8.44
CA LEU A 125 -12.27 -0.73 -7.31
C LEU A 125 -13.53 -1.53 -6.93
N PRO A 126 -14.71 -0.92 -6.70
CA PRO A 126 -15.91 -1.69 -6.37
C PRO A 126 -16.42 -2.53 -7.55
N VAL A 127 -16.28 -2.05 -8.78
CA VAL A 127 -16.64 -2.85 -9.98
C VAL A 127 -15.75 -4.09 -10.06
N ASN A 128 -14.44 -3.93 -9.91
CA ASN A 128 -13.51 -5.06 -9.93
C ASN A 128 -13.77 -6.02 -8.75
N ALA A 129 -14.07 -5.50 -7.57
CA ALA A 129 -14.44 -6.32 -6.41
C ALA A 129 -15.76 -7.07 -6.62
N ALA A 130 -16.75 -6.45 -7.28
CA ALA A 130 -18.01 -7.10 -7.63
C ALA A 130 -17.80 -8.23 -8.64
N ILE A 131 -16.94 -8.03 -9.65
CA ILE A 131 -16.56 -9.08 -10.61
C ILE A 131 -15.86 -10.24 -9.89
N CYS A 132 -14.88 -9.96 -9.02
CA CYS A 132 -14.23 -10.99 -8.20
C CYS A 132 -15.24 -11.74 -7.31
N GLY A 133 -16.17 -11.01 -6.68
CA GLY A 133 -17.21 -11.59 -5.84
C GLY A 133 -18.15 -12.51 -6.62
N LEU A 134 -18.53 -12.11 -7.85
CA LEU A 134 -19.33 -12.93 -8.74
C LEU A 134 -18.59 -14.21 -9.15
N LEU A 135 -17.31 -14.10 -9.53
CA LEU A 135 -16.49 -15.28 -9.88
C LEU A 135 -16.35 -16.24 -8.68
N LEU A 136 -16.19 -15.70 -7.47
CA LEU A 136 -16.13 -16.49 -6.23
C LEU A 136 -17.47 -17.13 -5.87
N LEU A 137 -18.58 -16.44 -6.13
CA LEU A 137 -19.93 -17.00 -5.97
C LEU A 137 -20.16 -18.17 -6.94
N VAL A 138 -19.78 -18.01 -8.21
CA VAL A 138 -19.85 -19.07 -9.23
C VAL A 138 -19.01 -20.28 -8.82
N TRP A 139 -17.82 -20.03 -8.27
CA TRP A 139 -16.95 -21.06 -7.71
C TRP A 139 -17.61 -21.83 -6.55
N LEU A 140 -18.27 -21.11 -5.64
CA LEU A 140 -18.92 -21.69 -4.47
C LEU A 140 -20.16 -22.52 -4.83
N LEU A 141 -20.93 -22.08 -5.85
CA LEU A 141 -22.19 -22.68 -6.25
C LEU A 141 -22.05 -23.80 -7.29
N SER A 142 -20.92 -23.89 -8.00
CA SER A 142 -20.75 -24.90 -9.06
C SER A 142 -20.51 -26.30 -8.46
N PRO A 143 -21.28 -27.34 -8.84
CA PRO A 143 -20.97 -28.72 -8.50
C PRO A 143 -19.62 -29.14 -9.13
N VAL A 144 -18.95 -30.10 -8.49
CA VAL A 144 -17.50 -30.40 -8.45
C VAL A 144 -16.76 -30.68 -9.80
N GLU A 145 -17.38 -30.52 -10.97
CA GLU A 145 -16.87 -31.11 -12.23
C GLU A 145 -16.04 -30.19 -13.16
N LEU A 146 -16.04 -28.86 -12.97
CA LEU A 146 -15.15 -27.95 -13.72
C LEU A 146 -13.79 -27.77 -13.01
N PRO A 147 -12.73 -27.28 -13.68
CA PRO A 147 -11.46 -26.90 -13.05
C PRO A 147 -11.68 -25.68 -12.12
N ARG A 148 -12.23 -26.01 -10.96
CA ARG A 148 -12.75 -25.14 -9.90
C ARG A 148 -11.70 -24.13 -9.45
N ASP A 149 -10.43 -24.50 -9.40
CA ASP A 149 -9.39 -23.68 -8.79
C ASP A 149 -9.03 -22.42 -9.58
N THR A 150 -9.47 -22.29 -10.84
CA THR A 150 -9.08 -21.15 -11.67
C THR A 150 -9.84 -19.87 -11.28
N TYR A 151 -11.11 -19.98 -10.86
CA TYR A 151 -11.98 -18.81 -10.64
C TYR A 151 -11.76 -18.09 -9.30
N ILE A 152 -11.07 -18.71 -8.34
CA ILE A 152 -10.67 -18.04 -7.09
C ILE A 152 -9.50 -17.07 -7.30
N VAL A 153 -8.71 -17.29 -8.37
CA VAL A 153 -7.44 -16.59 -8.60
C VAL A 153 -7.60 -15.07 -8.70
N PRO A 154 -8.57 -14.50 -9.46
CA PRO A 154 -8.75 -13.05 -9.52
C PRO A 154 -9.10 -12.45 -8.15
N GLY A 155 -9.93 -13.14 -7.36
CA GLY A 155 -10.28 -12.72 -6.00
C GLY A 155 -9.09 -12.74 -5.05
N ALA A 156 -8.32 -13.83 -5.05
CA ALA A 156 -7.11 -13.97 -4.25
C ALA A 156 -6.06 -12.91 -4.62
N MET A 157 -5.83 -12.68 -5.91
CA MET A 157 -4.90 -11.64 -6.39
C MET A 157 -5.33 -10.24 -5.97
N LEU A 158 -6.62 -9.90 -6.08
CA LEU A 158 -7.13 -8.62 -5.61
C LEU A 158 -6.88 -8.42 -4.12
N ALA A 159 -7.12 -9.46 -3.30
CA ALA A 159 -6.88 -9.42 -1.86
C ALA A 159 -5.38 -9.23 -1.53
N ILE A 160 -4.49 -9.98 -2.19
CA ILE A 160 -3.03 -9.87 -2.01
C ILE A 160 -2.56 -8.46 -2.39
N ILE A 161 -3.02 -7.91 -3.52
CA ILE A 161 -2.65 -6.57 -3.97
C ILE A 161 -3.17 -5.52 -2.99
N MET A 162 -4.41 -5.63 -2.50
CA MET A 162 -4.92 -4.72 -1.46
C MET A 162 -4.10 -4.79 -0.17
N LEU A 163 -3.68 -5.99 0.25
CA LEU A 163 -2.80 -6.17 1.41
C LEU A 163 -1.42 -5.54 1.18
N ALA A 164 -0.80 -5.78 0.02
CA ALA A 164 0.48 -5.19 -0.35
C ALA A 164 0.41 -3.65 -0.35
N ARG A 165 -0.66 -3.08 -0.92
CA ARG A 165 -0.90 -1.63 -0.91
C ARG A 165 -1.08 -1.10 0.51
N LYS A 166 -1.78 -1.84 1.38
CA LYS A 166 -1.92 -1.47 2.81
C LYS A 166 -0.57 -1.46 3.52
N MET A 167 0.29 -2.44 3.24
CA MET A 167 1.64 -2.51 3.82
C MET A 167 2.51 -1.34 3.36
N MET A 168 2.52 -1.03 2.07
CA MET A 168 3.25 0.13 1.52
C MET A 168 2.81 1.46 2.13
N VAL A 169 1.50 1.63 2.36
CA VAL A 169 0.97 2.82 3.05
C VAL A 169 1.31 2.83 4.54
N SER A 170 1.36 1.68 5.20
CA SER A 170 1.64 1.61 6.65
C SER A 170 3.09 1.93 7.02
N VAL A 171 4.03 1.87 6.07
CA VAL A 171 5.41 2.33 6.23
C VAL A 171 5.43 3.86 6.07
N ASP A 172 4.51 4.56 6.74
CA ASP A 172 4.41 6.01 6.67
C ASP A 172 5.25 6.65 7.77
N LEU A 173 6.06 7.63 7.36
CA LEU A 173 6.95 8.41 8.23
C LEU A 173 6.18 9.29 9.22
N LYS A 174 4.84 9.20 9.23
CA LYS A 174 3.94 9.92 10.12
C LYS A 174 4.24 9.68 11.60
N TYR A 175 4.73 8.49 11.96
CA TYR A 175 5.22 8.23 13.32
C TYR A 175 6.45 9.09 13.66
N LEU A 176 7.39 9.25 12.72
CA LEU A 176 8.57 10.11 12.88
C LEU A 176 8.18 11.59 12.92
N GLU A 177 7.20 12.00 12.12
CA GLU A 177 6.66 13.37 12.15
C GLU A 177 5.93 13.68 13.48
N ASN A 178 5.19 12.72 14.04
CA ASN A 178 4.58 12.86 15.35
C ASN A 178 5.62 12.93 16.49
N LEU A 179 6.73 12.21 16.38
CA LEU A 179 7.83 12.28 17.35
C LEU A 179 8.47 13.68 17.37
N ARG A 180 8.60 14.35 16.21
CA ARG A 180 8.99 15.76 16.13
C ARG A 180 8.05 16.67 16.94
N TYR A 181 6.73 16.48 16.80
CA TYR A 181 5.75 17.29 17.55
C TYR A 181 5.75 16.97 19.05
N GLY A 182 6.00 15.72 19.43
CA GLY A 182 6.19 15.32 20.83
C GLY A 182 7.43 15.97 21.47
N TYR A 183 8.49 16.20 20.69
CA TYR A 183 9.69 16.92 21.15
C TYR A 183 9.46 18.44 21.28
N LYS A 184 8.55 19.00 20.47
CA LYS A 184 8.15 20.42 20.55
C LYS A 184 7.19 20.76 21.70
N GLY A 185 6.72 19.76 22.45
CA GLY A 185 5.65 19.93 23.43
C GLY A 185 5.92 19.27 24.77
N VAL A 186 6.89 19.79 25.53
CA VAL A 186 6.78 20.25 26.94
C VAL A 186 7.83 21.33 27.15
#